data_AF-A0A7L3UKB7-F1
#
_entry.id   AF-A0A7L3UKB7-F1
#
_cell.length_a   1.000
_cell.length_b   1.000
_cell.length_c   1.000
_cell.angle_alpha   90.00
_cell.angle_beta   90.00
_cell.angle_gamma   90.00
#
_symmetry.space_group_name_H-M   'P 1'
#
loop_
_entity.id
_entity.type
_entity.pdbx_description
1 polymer ?
#
loop_
_entity_poly.entity_id
_entity_poly.type
_entity_poly.pdbx_seq_one_letter_code
_entity_poly.pdbx_strand_id
1 'polypeptide(L)'
;CRWGSQFNVPPSAQFVAWPVGVCSMMKLPVQASAEGLDAAFVGVPLDTGTSNRPGARFGPRQIRAESAMVRRYNGSTGAAPFDSLQVADIGDVNVNLYNLPDSCRLIRESYQKIVAPGCVPLTLGGDHTITYPILQAVAEKHGPVGLVHVDAHTDTGDRALGEKIYHGTPFRRCVEEGLLDCSRVVQIGIRGSSYDPDPYKYCRDQ
;
A
#
# COMPACT_ATOMS: atom_id res chain seq x y z
N CYS A 1 11.69 -24.85 24.99
CA CYS A 1 10.37 -24.82 25.65
C CYS A 1 9.42 -23.95 24.87
N ARG A 2 8.34 -24.54 24.33
CA ARG A 2 7.25 -23.88 23.62
C ARG A 2 6.30 -23.25 24.63
N TRP A 3 6.12 -21.93 24.63
CA TRP A 3 5.00 -21.25 25.30
C TRP A 3 4.64 -20.00 24.49
N GLY A 4 3.38 -19.93 24.08
CA GLY A 4 2.88 -19.20 22.92
C GLY A 4 3.05 -17.69 23.01
N SER A 5 3.68 -17.12 21.99
CA SER A 5 3.39 -15.75 21.63
C SER A 5 1.88 -15.63 21.40
N GLN A 6 1.24 -14.66 22.04
CA GLN A 6 -0.15 -14.30 21.72
C GLN A 6 -0.27 -13.73 20.29
N PHE A 7 0.84 -13.23 19.75
CA PHE A 7 0.94 -12.68 18.42
C PHE A 7 1.33 -13.72 17.39
N ASN A 8 0.94 -13.47 16.14
CA ASN A 8 1.40 -14.20 14.98
C ASN A 8 2.90 -13.92 14.75
N VAL A 9 3.68 -14.99 14.62
CA VAL A 9 5.13 -14.91 14.48
C VAL A 9 5.59 -15.66 13.23
N PRO A 10 6.41 -15.05 12.35
CA PRO A 10 7.04 -15.76 11.25
C PRO A 10 7.85 -16.97 11.73
N PRO A 11 7.74 -18.14 11.08
CA PRO A 11 8.52 -19.32 11.45
C PRO A 11 10.02 -19.06 11.31
N SER A 12 10.81 -19.54 12.28
CA SER A 12 12.26 -19.44 12.23
C SER A 12 12.84 -20.44 11.23
N ALA A 13 13.77 -19.97 10.40
CA ALA A 13 14.53 -20.80 9.47
C ALA A 13 15.45 -21.83 10.14
N GLN A 14 15.63 -21.75 11.46
CA GLN A 14 16.31 -22.79 12.24
C GLN A 14 15.49 -24.09 12.32
N PHE A 15 14.17 -24.01 12.11
CA PHE A 15 13.24 -25.13 12.27
C PHE A 15 12.37 -25.39 11.04
N VAL A 16 12.15 -24.38 10.19
CA VAL A 16 11.34 -24.49 8.97
C VAL A 16 12.16 -24.03 7.79
N ALA A 17 12.37 -24.89 6.79
CA ALA A 17 13.13 -24.52 5.61
C ALA A 17 12.50 -23.31 4.88
N TRP A 18 13.32 -22.46 4.27
CA TRP A 18 12.84 -21.29 3.52
C TRP A 18 11.80 -21.64 2.44
N PRO A 19 12.01 -22.65 1.56
CA PRO A 19 11.13 -22.88 0.41
C PRO A 19 9.80 -23.60 0.73
N VAL A 20 9.54 -23.96 2.00
CA VAL A 20 8.32 -24.72 2.36
C VAL A 20 7.27 -23.85 3.04
N GLY A 21 6.01 -24.28 2.95
CA GLY A 21 4.86 -23.60 3.56
C GLY A 21 4.10 -22.72 2.58
N VAL A 22 3.03 -22.08 3.08
CA VAL A 22 2.21 -21.15 2.29
C VAL A 22 3.01 -19.89 1.99
N CYS A 23 2.93 -19.42 0.74
CA CYS A 23 3.62 -18.22 0.26
C CYS A 23 2.82 -16.94 0.62
N SER A 24 2.76 -16.63 1.92
CA SER A 24 2.20 -15.38 2.47
C SER A 24 3.32 -14.39 2.81
N MET A 25 2.95 -13.14 3.05
CA MET A 25 3.89 -12.08 3.42
C MET A 25 4.63 -12.44 4.71
N MET A 26 5.96 -12.51 4.61
CA MET A 26 6.88 -12.96 5.68
C MET A 26 6.52 -14.33 6.29
N LYS A 27 5.81 -15.19 5.54
CA LYS A 27 5.29 -16.48 6.03
C LYS A 27 4.37 -16.37 7.26
N LEU A 28 3.70 -15.24 7.43
CA LEU A 28 2.67 -15.04 8.46
C LEU A 28 1.42 -15.88 8.17
N PRO A 29 0.57 -16.16 9.17
CA PRO A 29 -0.73 -16.76 8.93
C PRO A 29 -1.57 -15.94 7.95
N VAL A 30 -2.35 -16.63 7.12
CA VAL A 30 -3.35 -16.00 6.26
C VAL A 30 -4.67 -15.92 7.02
N GLN A 31 -5.27 -14.74 7.06
CA GLN A 31 -6.56 -14.50 7.72
C GLN A 31 -7.58 -13.91 6.74
N ALA A 32 -8.86 -14.13 7.01
CA ALA A 32 -9.93 -13.70 6.11
C ALA A 32 -10.29 -12.20 6.28
N SER A 33 -9.94 -11.58 7.41
CA SER A 33 -10.29 -10.19 7.72
C SER A 33 -9.23 -9.53 8.61
N ALA A 34 -9.36 -8.21 8.77
CA ALA A 34 -8.51 -7.41 9.64
C ALA A 34 -8.98 -7.35 11.12
N GLU A 35 -10.01 -8.13 11.47
CA GLU A 35 -10.57 -8.11 12.83
C GLU A 35 -9.56 -8.69 13.84
N GLY A 36 -9.31 -7.94 14.91
CA GLY A 36 -8.34 -8.33 15.94
C GLY A 36 -6.88 -8.19 15.54
N LEU A 37 -6.58 -7.59 14.38
CA LEU A 37 -5.23 -7.26 13.94
C LEU A 37 -4.88 -5.80 14.26
N ASP A 38 -3.67 -5.58 14.76
CA ASP A 38 -3.10 -4.23 14.89
C ASP A 38 -2.65 -3.69 13.52
N ALA A 39 -2.10 -4.57 12.68
CA ALA A 39 -1.71 -4.27 11.31
C ALA A 39 -1.93 -5.48 10.39
N ALA A 40 -2.17 -5.23 9.09
CA ALA A 40 -2.43 -6.29 8.13
C ALA A 40 -1.70 -6.03 6.82
N PHE A 41 -1.03 -7.05 6.29
CA PHE A 41 -0.52 -7.03 4.92
C PHE A 41 -1.64 -7.32 3.94
N VAL A 42 -1.80 -6.47 2.93
CA VAL A 42 -2.85 -6.59 1.90
C VAL A 42 -2.27 -6.28 0.53
N GLY A 43 -2.52 -7.13 -0.47
CA GLY A 43 -2.11 -6.86 -1.84
C GLY A 43 -3.20 -6.17 -2.67
N VAL A 44 -2.79 -5.31 -3.60
CA VAL A 44 -3.68 -4.68 -4.57
C VAL A 44 -3.10 -4.87 -5.99
N PRO A 45 -3.39 -6.00 -6.66
CA PRO A 45 -2.76 -6.39 -7.92
C PRO A 45 -3.41 -5.68 -9.13
N LEU A 46 -3.26 -4.36 -9.23
CA LEU A 46 -3.83 -3.53 -10.31
C LEU A 46 -2.76 -2.68 -11.00
N ASP A 47 -2.70 -2.69 -12.32
CA ASP A 47 -1.82 -1.80 -13.10
C ASP A 47 -2.48 -1.20 -14.35
N THR A 48 -3.81 -1.16 -14.38
CA THR A 48 -4.57 -0.64 -15.53
C THR A 48 -4.60 0.89 -15.58
N GLY A 49 -4.10 1.57 -14.55
CA GLY A 49 -3.85 3.01 -14.56
C GLY A 49 -2.44 3.36 -15.06
N THR A 50 -1.65 2.39 -15.51
CA THR A 50 -0.28 2.59 -15.98
C THR A 50 -0.28 3.10 -17.43
N SER A 51 0.48 4.18 -17.69
CA SER A 51 0.55 4.80 -19.02
C SER A 51 1.60 4.21 -19.95
N ASN A 52 2.61 3.50 -19.44
CA ASN A 52 3.74 3.02 -20.22
C ASN A 52 3.93 1.49 -20.10
N ARG A 53 4.77 1.02 -19.16
CA ARG A 53 5.11 -0.41 -19.04
C ARG A 53 4.26 -1.08 -17.96
N PRO A 54 3.31 -1.96 -18.31
CA PRO A 54 2.54 -2.71 -17.32
C PRO A 54 3.39 -3.82 -16.67
N GLY A 55 2.83 -4.47 -15.66
CA GLY A 55 3.45 -5.61 -14.96
C GLY A 55 3.31 -5.53 -13.44
N ALA A 56 3.02 -4.35 -12.90
CA ALA A 56 2.90 -4.14 -11.45
C ALA A 56 1.78 -4.98 -10.81
N ARG A 57 0.78 -5.43 -11.58
CA ARG A 57 -0.26 -6.36 -11.07
C ARG A 57 0.31 -7.68 -10.51
N PHE A 58 1.52 -8.08 -10.92
CA PHE A 58 2.19 -9.28 -10.40
C PHE A 58 3.08 -9.00 -9.16
N GLY A 59 3.28 -7.72 -8.81
CA GLY A 59 4.09 -7.27 -7.70
C GLY A 59 3.76 -7.94 -6.37
N PRO A 60 2.49 -7.94 -5.90
CA PRO A 60 2.14 -8.50 -4.60
C PRO A 60 2.51 -9.97 -4.45
N ARG A 61 2.40 -10.76 -5.54
CA ARG A 61 2.77 -12.18 -5.53
C ARG A 61 4.28 -12.37 -5.43
N GLN A 62 5.06 -11.60 -6.19
CA GLN A 62 6.52 -11.73 -6.18
C GLN A 62 7.13 -11.22 -4.88
N ILE A 63 6.60 -10.13 -4.31
CA ILE A 63 7.05 -9.63 -3.01
C ILE A 63 6.82 -10.69 -1.93
N ARG A 64 5.66 -11.35 -1.88
CA ARG A 64 5.42 -12.44 -0.91
C ARG A 64 6.44 -13.57 -1.05
N ALA A 65 6.73 -14.00 -2.28
CA ALA A 65 7.71 -15.06 -2.53
C ALA A 65 9.10 -14.71 -1.97
N GLU A 66 9.59 -13.51 -2.25
CA GLU A 66 10.92 -13.07 -1.81
C GLU A 66 10.95 -12.67 -0.32
N SER A 67 9.81 -12.26 0.25
CA SER A 67 9.70 -11.88 1.66
C SER A 67 10.04 -13.02 2.64
N ALA A 68 10.03 -14.26 2.15
CA ALA A 68 10.35 -15.44 2.94
C ALA A 68 11.73 -15.32 3.62
N MET A 69 12.68 -14.56 3.08
CA MET A 69 14.02 -14.41 3.65
C MET A 69 14.13 -13.44 4.84
N VAL A 70 13.09 -12.64 5.10
CA VAL A 70 13.11 -11.60 6.14
C VAL A 70 13.04 -12.21 7.54
N ARG A 71 13.79 -11.64 8.49
CA ARG A 71 13.87 -12.10 9.87
C ARG A 71 13.10 -11.18 10.82
N ARG A 72 12.79 -11.70 12.01
CA ARG A 72 11.88 -11.05 12.99
C ARG A 72 12.42 -9.79 13.67
N TYR A 73 13.73 -9.69 13.83
CA TYR A 73 14.38 -8.63 14.59
C TYR A 73 15.13 -7.69 13.68
N ASN A 74 14.96 -6.39 13.90
CA ASN A 74 15.82 -5.39 13.30
C ASN A 74 17.15 -5.30 14.09
N GLY A 75 18.26 -5.69 13.48
CA GLY A 75 19.57 -5.71 14.13
C GLY A 75 20.14 -4.33 14.48
N SER A 76 19.68 -3.26 13.83
CA SER A 76 20.17 -1.90 14.05
C SER A 76 19.41 -1.17 15.15
N THR A 77 18.10 -1.39 15.24
CA THR A 77 17.23 -0.67 16.19
C THR A 77 16.78 -1.52 17.38
N GLY A 78 16.95 -2.85 17.30
CA GLY A 78 16.43 -3.79 18.29
C GLY A 78 14.92 -4.02 18.21
N ALA A 79 14.21 -3.42 17.25
CA ALA A 79 12.77 -3.55 17.12
C ALA A 79 12.34 -4.99 16.76
N ALA A 80 11.26 -5.44 17.39
CA ALA A 80 10.70 -6.79 17.27
C ALA A 80 9.17 -6.72 17.08
N PRO A 81 8.66 -6.33 15.90
CA PRO A 81 7.24 -6.03 15.71
C PRO A 81 6.32 -7.21 16.07
N PHE A 82 6.72 -8.44 15.74
CA PHE A 82 5.94 -9.66 16.00
C PHE A 82 5.95 -10.12 17.46
N ASP A 83 6.68 -9.43 18.33
CA ASP A 83 6.69 -9.68 19.76
C ASP A 83 5.76 -8.67 20.50
N SER A 84 5.10 -7.75 19.78
CA SER A 84 4.25 -6.71 20.38
C SER A 84 2.97 -6.38 19.61
N LEU A 85 2.83 -6.82 18.35
CA LEU A 85 1.69 -6.52 17.50
C LEU A 85 1.11 -7.80 16.89
N GLN A 86 -0.21 -7.86 16.80
CA GLN A 86 -0.92 -8.90 16.07
C GLN A 86 -0.97 -8.54 14.58
N VAL A 87 -0.28 -9.33 13.76
CA VAL A 87 -0.11 -9.06 12.32
C VAL A 87 -0.40 -10.31 11.49
N ALA A 88 -1.13 -10.16 10.39
CA ALA A 88 -1.35 -11.26 9.44
C ALA A 88 -1.32 -10.77 7.99
N ASP A 89 -1.27 -11.71 7.05
CA ASP A 89 -1.56 -11.46 5.64
C ASP A 89 -3.05 -11.71 5.40
N ILE A 90 -3.77 -10.72 4.90
CA ILE A 90 -5.22 -10.83 4.63
C ILE A 90 -5.51 -11.07 3.15
N GLY A 91 -4.50 -11.44 2.37
CA GLY A 91 -4.62 -11.74 0.95
C GLY A 91 -4.66 -10.48 0.09
N ASP A 92 -5.43 -10.55 -1.00
CA ASP A 92 -5.47 -9.50 -2.02
C ASP A 92 -6.89 -8.92 -2.18
N VAL A 93 -6.97 -7.64 -2.52
CA VAL A 93 -8.21 -7.05 -3.01
C VAL A 93 -8.54 -7.66 -4.38
N ASN A 94 -9.75 -8.20 -4.52
CA ASN A 94 -10.23 -8.70 -5.81
C ASN A 94 -10.65 -7.53 -6.71
N VAL A 95 -9.73 -7.07 -7.55
CA VAL A 95 -9.91 -5.91 -8.44
C VAL A 95 -10.56 -6.29 -9.79
N ASN A 96 -11.06 -5.30 -10.51
CA ASN A 96 -11.61 -5.45 -11.86
C ASN A 96 -10.61 -4.98 -12.93
N LEU A 97 -9.89 -5.92 -13.54
CA LEU A 97 -8.87 -5.64 -14.55
C LEU A 97 -9.41 -5.02 -15.85
N TYR A 98 -10.72 -4.94 -16.04
CA TYR A 98 -11.36 -4.40 -17.24
C TYR A 98 -12.06 -3.07 -16.99
N ASN A 99 -12.15 -2.62 -15.73
CA ASN A 99 -12.84 -1.40 -15.35
C ASN A 99 -12.10 -0.72 -14.18
N LEU A 100 -11.31 0.30 -14.50
CA LEU A 100 -10.53 1.05 -13.51
C LEU A 100 -11.41 1.77 -12.48
N PRO A 101 -12.49 2.49 -12.85
CA PRO A 101 -13.43 3.05 -11.88
C PRO A 101 -14.01 2.02 -10.90
N ASP A 102 -14.41 0.84 -11.40
CA ASP A 102 -14.92 -0.24 -10.55
C ASP A 102 -13.83 -0.79 -9.62
N SER A 103 -12.59 -0.92 -10.10
CA SER A 103 -11.45 -1.27 -9.25
C SER A 103 -11.21 -0.24 -8.15
N CYS A 104 -11.29 1.06 -8.44
CA CYS A 104 -11.17 2.10 -7.41
C CYS A 104 -12.27 1.95 -6.34
N ARG A 105 -13.52 1.69 -6.76
CA ARG A 105 -14.63 1.42 -5.84
C ARG A 105 -14.35 0.20 -4.94
N LEU A 106 -13.94 -0.92 -5.54
CA LEU A 106 -13.63 -2.17 -4.82
C LEU A 106 -12.49 -1.99 -3.83
N ILE A 107 -11.42 -1.28 -4.23
CA ILE A 107 -10.29 -0.97 -3.35
C ILE A 107 -10.76 -0.13 -2.16
N ARG A 108 -11.49 0.96 -2.40
CA ARG A 108 -12.01 1.81 -1.32
C ARG A 108 -12.88 1.01 -0.34
N GLU A 109 -13.82 0.20 -0.83
CA GLU A 109 -14.69 -0.63 0.00
C GLU A 109 -13.92 -1.68 0.82
N SER A 110 -12.89 -2.29 0.24
CA SER A 110 -12.01 -3.20 0.98
C SER A 110 -11.24 -2.47 2.08
N TYR A 111 -10.68 -1.29 1.79
CA TYR A 111 -9.91 -0.53 2.79
C TYR A 111 -10.79 0.05 3.89
N GLN A 112 -12.03 0.44 3.61
CA GLN A 112 -13.01 0.81 4.63
C GLN A 112 -13.18 -0.31 5.67
N LYS A 113 -13.30 -1.56 5.22
CA LYS A 113 -13.41 -2.74 6.12
C LYS A 113 -12.13 -3.01 6.90
N ILE A 114 -10.96 -2.76 6.30
CA ILE A 114 -9.67 -2.96 6.95
C ILE A 114 -9.44 -1.91 8.04
N VAL A 115 -9.66 -0.63 7.72
CA VAL A 115 -9.38 0.45 8.67
C VAL A 115 -10.45 0.54 9.75
N ALA A 116 -11.71 0.15 9.50
CA ALA A 116 -12.83 0.21 10.46
C ALA A 116 -12.47 -0.28 11.88
N PRO A 117 -11.95 -1.51 12.08
CA PRO A 117 -11.58 -2.02 13.41
C PRO A 117 -10.35 -1.35 14.04
N GLY A 118 -9.65 -0.45 13.33
CA GLY A 118 -8.41 0.19 13.82
C GLY A 118 -7.13 -0.45 13.30
N CYS A 119 -7.24 -1.45 12.41
CA CYS A 119 -6.09 -2.09 11.80
C CYS A 119 -5.36 -1.13 10.84
N VAL A 120 -4.02 -1.11 10.91
CA VAL A 120 -3.17 -0.35 9.99
C VAL A 120 -2.86 -1.19 8.73
N PRO A 121 -3.26 -0.74 7.52
CA PRO A 121 -2.95 -1.47 6.30
C PRO A 121 -1.49 -1.30 5.87
N LEU A 122 -0.83 -2.41 5.54
CA LEU A 122 0.50 -2.48 4.95
C LEU A 122 0.37 -3.02 3.52
N THR A 123 0.28 -2.11 2.55
CA THR A 123 -0.12 -2.45 1.18
C THR A 123 1.05 -2.94 0.33
N LEU A 124 0.85 -4.08 -0.34
CA LEU A 124 1.68 -4.54 -1.46
C LEU A 124 0.99 -4.09 -2.75
N GLY A 125 1.61 -3.15 -3.46
CA GLY A 125 0.94 -2.43 -4.53
C GLY A 125 0.96 -3.12 -5.90
N GLY A 126 0.14 -2.56 -6.78
CA GLY A 126 0.35 -2.51 -8.21
C GLY A 126 0.85 -1.11 -8.59
N ASP A 127 0.24 -0.43 -9.56
CA ASP A 127 0.63 0.95 -9.90
C ASP A 127 0.10 1.99 -8.89
N HIS A 128 0.60 3.22 -8.98
CA HIS A 128 0.33 4.27 -7.99
C HIS A 128 -1.14 4.74 -7.94
N THR A 129 -1.97 4.36 -8.93
CA THR A 129 -3.39 4.72 -8.95
C THR A 129 -4.13 4.17 -7.72
N ILE A 130 -3.68 3.04 -7.18
CA ILE A 130 -4.33 2.39 -6.02
C ILE A 130 -4.32 3.27 -4.76
N THR A 131 -3.38 4.21 -4.64
CA THR A 131 -3.24 5.07 -3.47
C THR A 131 -4.43 6.00 -3.30
N TYR A 132 -5.04 6.43 -4.40
CA TYR A 132 -6.21 7.30 -4.37
C TYR A 132 -7.41 6.69 -3.62
N PRO A 133 -7.97 5.54 -4.03
CA PRO A 133 -9.08 4.91 -3.31
C PRO A 133 -8.71 4.43 -1.90
N ILE A 134 -7.44 4.14 -1.63
CA ILE A 134 -6.95 3.83 -0.27
C ILE A 134 -7.06 5.07 0.62
N LEU A 135 -6.58 6.23 0.15
CA LEU A 135 -6.64 7.48 0.91
C LEU A 135 -8.09 7.96 1.13
N GLN A 136 -9.01 7.67 0.20
CA GLN A 136 -10.44 7.92 0.43
C GLN A 136 -10.94 7.19 1.68
N ALA A 137 -10.64 5.89 1.81
CA ALA A 137 -11.04 5.10 2.98
C ALA A 137 -10.34 5.53 4.27
N VAL A 138 -9.05 5.86 4.20
CA VAL A 138 -8.27 6.33 5.37
C VAL A 138 -8.79 7.67 5.86
N ALA A 139 -8.99 8.63 4.96
CA ALA A 139 -9.45 9.97 5.31
C ALA A 139 -10.91 9.98 5.79
N GLU A 140 -11.75 9.07 5.30
CA GLU A 140 -13.11 8.90 5.84
C GLU A 140 -13.10 8.54 7.33
N LYS A 141 -12.15 7.70 7.77
CA LYS A 141 -12.02 7.32 9.17
C LYS A 141 -11.30 8.38 10.02
N HIS A 142 -10.26 9.01 9.48
CA HIS A 142 -9.31 9.81 10.26
C HIS A 142 -9.35 11.32 9.98
N GLY A 143 -10.13 11.77 9.01
CA GLY A 143 -10.03 13.11 8.42
C GLY A 143 -8.80 13.26 7.51
N PRO A 144 -8.53 14.48 7.00
CA PRO A 144 -7.40 14.74 6.12
C PRO A 144 -6.05 14.34 6.76
N VAL A 145 -5.24 13.57 6.04
CA VAL A 145 -3.97 13.02 6.55
C VAL A 145 -2.75 13.77 6.01
N GLY A 146 -1.66 13.72 6.76
CA GLY A 146 -0.34 14.13 6.23
C GLY A 146 0.24 13.04 5.33
N LEU A 147 1.22 13.39 4.51
CA LEU A 147 1.83 12.48 3.55
C LEU A 147 3.35 12.64 3.50
N VAL A 148 4.06 11.51 3.63
CA VAL A 148 5.47 11.40 3.26
C VAL A 148 5.52 10.56 2.00
N HIS A 149 5.90 11.17 0.88
CA HIS A 149 5.86 10.55 -0.44
C HIS A 149 7.28 10.51 -1.03
N VAL A 150 7.80 9.30 -1.26
CA VAL A 150 9.12 9.08 -1.86
C VAL A 150 8.94 8.53 -3.26
N ASP A 151 9.21 9.35 -4.28
CA ASP A 151 9.01 8.99 -5.69
C ASP A 151 9.93 9.82 -6.59
N ALA A 152 10.14 9.36 -7.82
CA ALA A 152 10.76 10.15 -8.87
C ALA A 152 9.82 11.21 -9.47
N HIS A 153 8.49 11.04 -9.34
CA HIS A 153 7.47 11.88 -9.95
C HIS A 153 6.55 12.48 -8.89
N THR A 154 5.89 13.60 -9.21
CA THR A 154 4.99 14.25 -8.24
C THR A 154 3.65 13.53 -8.11
N ASP A 155 3.21 12.86 -9.17
CA ASP A 155 1.91 12.18 -9.27
C ASP A 155 0.70 13.10 -8.96
N THR A 156 0.84 14.36 -9.39
CA THR A 156 -0.14 15.44 -9.27
C THR A 156 -0.62 15.98 -10.63
N GLY A 157 -0.56 15.17 -11.69
CA GLY A 157 -1.11 15.53 -13.00
C GLY A 157 -2.62 15.76 -12.95
N ASP A 158 -3.17 16.53 -13.90
CA ASP A 158 -4.63 16.68 -14.02
C ASP A 158 -5.25 15.58 -14.89
N ARG A 159 -4.99 15.63 -16.20
CA ARG A 159 -5.59 14.72 -17.17
C ARG A 159 -4.53 14.22 -18.14
N ALA A 160 -4.70 12.99 -18.59
CA ALA A 160 -3.99 12.44 -19.73
C ALA A 160 -4.99 11.70 -20.61
N LEU A 161 -4.94 11.94 -21.93
CA LEU A 161 -5.84 11.30 -22.90
C LEU A 161 -7.34 11.44 -22.58
N GLY A 162 -7.73 12.55 -21.93
CA GLY A 162 -9.11 12.82 -21.50
C GLY A 162 -9.45 12.32 -20.10
N GLU A 163 -8.67 11.40 -19.55
CA GLU A 163 -8.94 10.71 -18.27
C GLU A 163 -8.28 11.38 -17.07
N LYS A 164 -8.98 11.35 -15.93
CA LYS A 164 -8.55 11.94 -14.65
C LYS A 164 -7.90 10.96 -13.68
N ILE A 165 -8.12 9.65 -13.86
CA ILE A 165 -7.71 8.60 -12.92
C ILE A 165 -6.69 7.70 -13.60
N TYR A 166 -5.42 7.84 -13.21
CA TYR A 166 -4.31 7.01 -13.63
C TYR A 166 -3.13 7.23 -12.66
N HIS A 167 -2.02 6.49 -12.84
CA HIS A 167 -0.93 6.44 -11.86
C HIS A 167 -0.24 7.79 -11.59
N GLY A 168 -0.33 8.75 -12.51
CA GLY A 168 0.27 10.08 -12.37
C GLY A 168 -0.65 11.16 -11.79
N THR A 169 -1.86 10.81 -11.34
CA THR A 169 -2.82 11.77 -10.74
C THR A 169 -3.29 11.52 -9.31
N PRO A 170 -2.91 10.43 -8.59
CA PRO A 170 -3.59 10.07 -7.35
C PRO A 170 -3.60 11.21 -6.33
N PHE A 171 -2.48 11.93 -6.17
CA PHE A 171 -2.37 12.96 -5.13
C PHE A 171 -3.11 14.25 -5.50
N ARG A 172 -3.22 14.60 -6.78
CA ARG A 172 -4.07 15.73 -7.18
C ARG A 172 -5.54 15.44 -6.87
N ARG A 173 -6.00 14.21 -7.13
CA ARG A 173 -7.37 13.80 -6.76
C ARG A 173 -7.57 13.87 -5.26
N CYS A 174 -6.59 13.42 -4.49
CA CYS A 174 -6.65 13.47 -3.03
C CYS A 174 -6.73 14.92 -2.50
N VAL A 175 -6.01 15.86 -3.09
CA VAL A 175 -6.09 17.27 -2.71
C VAL A 175 -7.44 17.88 -3.13
N GLU A 176 -7.91 17.62 -4.35
CA GLU A 176 -9.22 18.10 -4.84
C GLU A 176 -10.39 17.61 -3.97
N GLU A 177 -10.28 16.42 -3.38
CA GLU A 177 -11.28 15.84 -2.47
C GLU A 177 -11.03 16.14 -0.98
N GLY A 178 -9.97 16.90 -0.64
CA GLY A 178 -9.66 17.25 0.75
C GLY A 178 -9.20 16.07 1.61
N LEU A 179 -8.63 15.03 1.01
CA LEU A 179 -8.14 13.82 1.71
C LEU A 179 -6.76 14.06 2.36
N LEU A 180 -6.03 15.08 1.90
CA LEU A 180 -4.71 15.44 2.38
C LEU A 180 -4.72 16.79 3.08
N ASP A 181 -4.01 16.87 4.20
CA ASP A 181 -3.62 18.13 4.81
C ASP A 181 -2.34 18.64 4.15
N CYS A 182 -2.48 19.58 3.23
CA CYS A 182 -1.38 20.08 2.40
C CYS A 182 -0.26 20.74 3.23
N SER A 183 -0.55 21.21 4.45
CA SER A 183 0.48 21.74 5.36
C SER A 183 1.42 20.65 5.92
N ARG A 184 1.07 19.38 5.74
CA ARG A 184 1.80 18.20 6.23
C ARG A 184 2.13 17.20 5.11
N VAL A 185 2.35 17.70 3.89
CA VAL A 185 2.79 16.89 2.74
C VAL A 185 4.26 17.19 2.42
N VAL A 186 5.05 16.13 2.25
CA VAL A 186 6.42 16.23 1.74
C VAL A 186 6.67 15.20 0.64
N GLN A 187 7.31 15.64 -0.44
CA GLN A 187 7.71 14.79 -1.56
C GLN A 187 9.23 14.77 -1.68
N ILE A 188 9.82 13.57 -1.80
CA ILE A 188 11.28 13.37 -1.75
C ILE A 188 11.71 12.52 -2.96
N GLY A 189 12.67 13.02 -3.75
CA GLY A 189 13.30 12.26 -4.84
C GLY A 189 12.90 12.68 -6.26
N ILE A 190 12.08 13.73 -6.39
CA ILE A 190 11.54 14.22 -7.65
C ILE A 190 12.65 14.59 -8.64
N ARG A 191 12.60 14.04 -9.86
CA ARG A 191 13.63 14.21 -10.90
C ARG A 191 13.11 13.82 -12.30
N GLY A 192 13.90 14.09 -13.33
CA GLY A 192 13.60 13.68 -14.72
C GLY A 192 13.22 14.85 -15.63
N SER A 193 12.98 14.55 -16.91
CA SER A 193 12.52 15.54 -17.89
C SER A 193 11.02 15.79 -17.75
N SER A 194 10.59 17.02 -18.03
CA SER A 194 9.19 17.44 -17.93
C SER A 194 8.65 17.94 -19.27
N TYR A 195 7.33 17.82 -19.46
CA TYR A 195 6.59 18.47 -20.55
C TYR A 195 6.23 19.93 -20.24
N ASP A 196 6.17 20.28 -18.96
CA ASP A 196 5.89 21.63 -18.46
C ASP A 196 7.21 22.31 -18.01
N PRO A 197 7.44 23.60 -18.28
CA PRO A 197 8.58 24.33 -17.75
C PRO A 197 8.63 24.39 -16.21
N ASP A 198 7.48 24.29 -15.53
CA ASP A 198 7.37 24.28 -14.08
C ASP A 198 6.42 23.15 -13.60
N PRO A 199 6.87 21.89 -13.64
CA PRO A 199 6.05 20.74 -13.23
C PRO A 199 5.69 20.75 -11.74
N TYR A 200 6.31 21.61 -10.95
CA TYR A 200 6.16 21.68 -9.49
C TYR A 200 5.19 22.77 -9.05
N LYS A 201 4.73 23.63 -9.97
CA LYS A 201 3.88 24.77 -9.65
C LYS A 201 2.66 24.37 -8.84
N TYR A 202 1.91 23.38 -9.31
CA TYR A 202 0.72 22.91 -8.60
C TYR A 202 1.02 22.50 -7.16
N CYS A 203 2.11 21.75 -6.94
CA CYS A 203 2.51 21.28 -5.61
C CYS A 203 2.88 22.43 -4.66
N ARG A 204 3.54 23.49 -5.18
CA ARG A 204 3.94 24.66 -4.40
C ARG A 204 2.77 25.62 -4.10
N ASP A 205 1.71 25.55 -4.88
CA ASP A 205 0.51 26.39 -4.72
C ASP A 205 -0.51 25.81 -3.72
N GLN A 206 -0.30 24.58 -3.22
CA GLN A 206 -1.15 23.96 -2.19
C GLN A 206 -0.74 24.44 -0.79
#